data_AF-A0A0H3NML8-F1
#
_entry.id   AF-A0A0H3NML8-F1
#
_cell.length_a   1.000
_cell.length_b   1.000
_cell.length_c   1.000
_cell.angle_alpha   90.00
_cell.angle_beta   90.00
_cell.angle_gamma   90.00
#
_symmetry.space_group_name_H-M   'P 1'
#
loop_
_entity.id
_entity.type
_entity.pdbx_description
1 polymer ?
#
loop_
_entity_poly.entity_id
_entity_poly.type
_entity_poly.pdbx_seq_one_letter_code
_entity_poly.pdbx_strand_id
1 'polypeptide(L)'
;MTRKSLDDYRSTLLDSRFGSQAIRNISENKEFPKEEMREDIAFQIISDELFLDGNARQNLATFCQTWDDDNVHKLMDLSINKNWIDKEEYPQSAAIDLRCVNMMADLWNAPTPKGGQGVGTNTIGSSEACMLGGMAMKWRWRKKNGSGRQTHE
;
A
#
# COMPACT_ATOMS: atom_id res chain seq x y z
N MET A 1 -35.69 6.95 -28.50
CA MET A 1 -34.23 7.02 -28.73
C MET A 1 -34.00 7.78 -30.03
N THR A 2 -33.24 8.87 -30.02
CA THR A 2 -32.96 9.65 -31.24
C THR A 2 -31.82 9.00 -32.03
N ARG A 3 -31.75 9.23 -33.35
CA ARG A 3 -30.65 8.71 -34.18
C ARG A 3 -29.27 9.08 -33.61
N LYS A 4 -29.12 10.30 -33.11
CA LYS A 4 -27.91 10.79 -32.42
C LYS A 4 -27.54 9.94 -31.20
N SER A 5 -28.51 9.61 -30.33
CA SER A 5 -28.24 8.76 -29.16
C SER A 5 -27.84 7.32 -29.51
N LEU A 6 -28.29 6.79 -30.65
CA LEU A 6 -27.89 5.48 -31.16
C LEU A 6 -26.48 5.51 -31.75
N ASP A 7 -26.12 6.61 -32.42
CA ASP A 7 -24.79 6.80 -32.99
C ASP A 7 -23.74 7.03 -31.89
N ASP A 8 -24.08 7.77 -30.83
CA ASP A 8 -23.23 7.97 -29.64
C ASP A 8 -22.99 6.65 -28.88
N TYR A 9 -24.02 5.81 -28.75
CA TYR A 9 -23.84 4.48 -28.13
C TYR A 9 -22.93 3.57 -28.98
N ARG A 10 -23.09 3.62 -30.31
CA ARG A 10 -22.24 2.87 -31.24
C ARG A 10 -20.79 3.31 -31.18
N SER A 11 -20.51 4.61 -31.11
CA SER A 11 -19.14 5.13 -31.01
C SER A 11 -18.49 4.71 -29.70
N THR A 12 -19.19 4.81 -28.56
CA THR A 12 -18.67 4.33 -27.27
C THR A 12 -18.31 2.84 -27.29
N LEU A 13 -19.08 2.02 -28.03
CA LEU A 13 -18.84 0.58 -28.14
C LEU A 13 -17.72 0.21 -29.13
N LEU A 14 -17.65 0.90 -30.27
CA LEU A 14 -16.82 0.47 -31.40
C LEU A 14 -15.53 1.28 -31.57
N ASP A 15 -15.48 2.51 -31.04
CA ASP A 15 -14.30 3.34 -31.20
C ASP A 15 -13.11 2.73 -30.45
N SER A 16 -11.95 2.79 -31.11
CA SER A 16 -10.68 2.51 -30.45
C SER A 16 -10.44 3.52 -29.32
N ARG A 17 -9.62 3.14 -28.34
CA ARG A 17 -9.35 3.92 -27.13
C ARG A 17 -9.03 5.40 -27.43
N PHE A 18 -8.10 5.65 -28.34
CA PHE A 18 -7.66 7.00 -28.71
C PHE A 18 -8.59 7.73 -29.69
N GLY A 19 -9.57 7.04 -30.29
CA GLY A 19 -10.61 7.66 -31.13
C GLY A 19 -11.84 8.10 -30.35
N SER A 20 -12.03 7.53 -29.15
CA SER A 20 -13.19 7.75 -28.29
C SER A 20 -13.36 9.22 -27.89
N GLN A 21 -14.60 9.66 -27.69
CA GLN A 21 -14.90 10.98 -27.13
C GLN A 21 -14.42 11.11 -25.68
N ALA A 22 -14.37 10.00 -24.93
CA ALA A 22 -14.07 10.00 -23.49
C ALA A 22 -12.63 10.42 -23.17
N ILE A 23 -11.67 10.24 -24.10
CA ILE A 23 -10.25 10.58 -23.90
C ILE A 23 -9.89 12.01 -24.37
N ARG A 24 -10.85 12.77 -24.90
CA ARG A 24 -10.59 14.11 -25.49
C ARG A 24 -10.39 15.21 -24.46
N ASN A 25 -10.86 15.00 -23.25
CA ASN A 25 -10.82 15.98 -22.18
C ASN A 25 -9.76 15.60 -21.15
N ILE A 26 -9.23 16.61 -20.46
CA ILE A 26 -8.38 16.39 -19.29
C ILE A 26 -9.20 15.66 -18.20
N SER A 27 -8.56 14.73 -17.50
CA SER A 27 -9.10 14.01 -16.35
C SER A 27 -9.69 14.98 -15.31
N GLU A 28 -10.88 14.67 -14.80
CA GLU A 28 -11.52 15.43 -13.72
C GLU A 28 -10.62 15.39 -12.46
N ASN A 29 -10.47 16.54 -11.80
CA ASN A 29 -9.53 16.69 -10.67
C ASN A 29 -10.06 17.54 -9.51
N LYS A 30 -11.32 17.99 -9.56
CA LYS A 30 -11.95 18.84 -8.54
C LYS A 30 -13.26 18.25 -8.01
N GLU A 31 -14.04 17.58 -8.85
CA GLU A 31 -15.33 17.01 -8.47
C GLU A 31 -15.37 15.50 -8.69
N PHE A 32 -16.35 14.82 -8.08
CA PHE A 32 -16.59 13.41 -8.36
C PHE A 32 -17.24 13.26 -9.75
N PRO A 33 -16.70 12.42 -10.65
CA PRO A 33 -17.28 12.23 -11.99
C PRO A 33 -18.73 11.75 -11.92
N LYS A 34 -19.61 12.36 -12.72
CA LYS A 34 -21.05 12.03 -12.72
C LYS A 34 -21.41 10.83 -13.57
N GLU A 35 -20.56 10.51 -14.55
CA GLU A 35 -20.80 9.47 -15.55
C GLU A 35 -19.66 8.46 -15.52
N GLU A 36 -19.98 7.22 -15.86
CA GLU A 36 -18.99 6.15 -16.00
C GLU A 36 -18.14 6.34 -17.26
N MET A 37 -16.94 5.75 -17.23
CA MET A 37 -16.02 5.68 -18.36
C MET A 37 -15.65 4.23 -18.62
N ARG A 38 -15.44 3.87 -19.90
CA ARG A 38 -14.95 2.55 -20.28
C ARG A 38 -13.60 2.27 -19.61
N GLU A 39 -13.46 1.10 -18.98
CA GLU A 39 -12.32 0.73 -18.13
C GLU A 39 -10.95 0.84 -18.83
N ASP A 40 -10.88 0.49 -20.10
CA ASP A 40 -9.66 0.51 -20.92
C ASP A 40 -9.19 1.95 -21.24
N ILE A 41 -10.13 2.89 -21.31
CA ILE A 41 -9.85 4.32 -21.48
C ILE A 41 -9.37 4.90 -20.15
N ALA A 42 -10.07 4.60 -19.04
CA ALA A 42 -9.67 5.05 -17.72
C ALA A 42 -8.25 4.56 -17.35
N PHE A 43 -7.96 3.28 -17.61
CA PHE A 43 -6.62 2.72 -17.43
C PHE A 43 -5.58 3.43 -18.29
N GLN A 44 -5.87 3.65 -19.59
CA GLN A 44 -4.89 4.26 -20.51
C GLN A 44 -4.55 5.70 -20.10
N ILE A 45 -5.55 6.51 -19.71
CA ILE A 45 -5.34 7.88 -19.26
C ILE A 45 -4.41 7.90 -18.03
N ILE A 46 -4.73 7.12 -17.00
CA ILE A 46 -3.93 7.06 -15.77
C ILE A 46 -2.53 6.52 -16.07
N SER A 47 -2.43 5.45 -16.87
CA SER A 47 -1.14 4.87 -17.26
C SER A 47 -0.27 5.84 -18.04
N ASP A 48 -0.86 6.69 -18.88
CA ASP A 48 -0.12 7.68 -19.66
C ASP A 48 0.37 8.84 -18.79
N GLU A 49 -0.42 9.28 -17.82
CA GLU A 49 -0.01 10.28 -16.82
C GLU A 49 1.19 9.80 -15.99
N LEU A 50 1.26 8.51 -15.66
CA LEU A 50 2.39 7.93 -14.92
C LEU A 50 3.73 7.95 -15.68
N PHE A 51 3.75 8.15 -17.01
CA PHE A 51 5.02 8.38 -17.73
C PHE A 51 5.68 9.71 -17.37
N LEU A 52 4.96 10.64 -16.74
CA LEU A 52 5.51 11.88 -16.23
C LEU A 52 6.31 11.68 -14.94
N ASP A 53 6.15 10.52 -14.27
CA ASP A 53 7.03 10.13 -13.18
C ASP A 53 8.43 9.82 -13.71
N GLY A 54 9.43 10.11 -12.88
CA GLY A 54 10.82 9.77 -13.20
C GLY A 54 11.05 8.25 -13.23
N ASN A 55 12.02 7.81 -14.01
CA ASN A 55 12.42 6.40 -13.99
C ASN A 55 13.04 6.03 -12.63
N ALA A 56 12.35 5.19 -11.85
CA ALA A 56 12.77 4.79 -10.51
C ALA A 56 14.16 4.13 -10.47
N ARG A 57 14.62 3.49 -11.56
CA ARG A 57 15.97 2.90 -11.64
C ARG A 57 17.09 3.94 -11.68
N GLN A 58 16.77 5.16 -12.11
CA GLN A 58 17.69 6.28 -12.16
C GLN A 58 17.56 7.20 -10.95
N ASN A 59 16.62 6.92 -10.04
CA ASN A 59 16.47 7.67 -8.80
C ASN A 59 17.53 7.23 -7.78
N LEU A 60 18.56 8.05 -7.61
CA LEU A 60 19.65 7.84 -6.63
C LEU A 60 19.40 8.55 -5.28
N ALA A 61 18.25 9.22 -5.12
CA ALA A 61 17.91 9.96 -3.89
C ALA A 61 17.11 9.11 -2.89
N THR A 62 16.40 8.09 -3.35
CA THR A 62 15.57 7.24 -2.49
C THR A 62 16.38 6.12 -1.83
N PHE A 63 15.95 5.74 -0.62
CA PHE A 63 16.43 4.55 0.08
C PHE A 63 15.51 3.34 -0.12
N CYS A 64 14.33 3.52 -0.73
CA CYS A 64 13.38 2.44 -0.98
C CYS A 64 13.83 1.55 -2.14
N GLN A 65 13.41 0.29 -2.10
CA GLN A 65 13.62 -0.66 -3.19
C GLN A 65 12.93 -0.17 -4.47
N THR A 66 13.64 -0.19 -5.60
CA THR A 66 13.12 0.18 -6.93
C THR A 66 13.23 -0.97 -7.94
N TRP A 67 13.48 -2.18 -7.44
CA TRP A 67 13.52 -3.40 -8.22
C TRP A 67 13.14 -4.60 -7.40
N ASP A 68 12.23 -5.40 -7.95
CA ASP A 68 11.81 -6.65 -7.38
C ASP A 68 11.89 -7.71 -8.47
N ASP A 69 12.16 -8.96 -8.09
CA ASP A 69 12.21 -10.07 -9.05
C ASP A 69 10.80 -10.54 -9.45
N ASP A 70 10.73 -11.33 -10.52
CA ASP A 70 9.46 -11.83 -11.05
C ASP A 70 8.65 -12.68 -10.05
N ASN A 71 9.31 -13.34 -9.09
CA ASN A 71 8.62 -14.13 -8.07
C ASN A 71 8.00 -13.22 -7.01
N VAL A 72 8.65 -12.11 -6.65
CA VAL A 72 8.07 -11.08 -5.78
C VAL A 72 6.81 -10.49 -6.44
N HIS A 73 6.88 -10.13 -7.72
CA HIS A 73 5.70 -9.63 -8.45
C HIS A 73 4.53 -10.63 -8.41
N LYS A 74 4.78 -11.93 -8.62
CA LYS A 74 3.75 -12.98 -8.54
C LYS A 74 3.17 -13.11 -7.13
N LEU A 75 4.01 -13.08 -6.09
CA LEU A 75 3.55 -13.18 -4.71
C LEU A 75 2.70 -11.98 -4.30
N MET A 76 3.07 -10.78 -4.73
CA MET A 76 2.32 -9.56 -4.47
C MET A 76 0.95 -9.59 -5.14
N ASP A 77 0.87 -10.00 -6.41
CA ASP A 77 -0.40 -10.15 -7.14
C ASP A 77 -1.32 -11.20 -6.49
N LEU A 78 -0.77 -12.37 -6.13
CA LEU A 78 -1.50 -13.41 -5.38
C LEU A 78 -2.00 -12.94 -4.00
N SER A 79 -1.38 -11.92 -3.44
CA SER A 79 -1.64 -11.43 -2.08
C SER A 79 -2.46 -10.14 -2.03
N ILE A 80 -2.80 -9.54 -3.18
CA ILE A 80 -3.45 -8.22 -3.24
C ILE A 80 -4.77 -8.14 -2.46
N ASN A 81 -5.48 -9.27 -2.34
CA ASN A 81 -6.75 -9.37 -1.61
C ASN A 81 -6.62 -10.00 -0.21
N LYS A 82 -5.39 -10.26 0.27
CA LYS A 82 -5.18 -10.86 1.59
C LYS A 82 -5.04 -9.76 2.64
N ASN A 83 -5.98 -9.72 3.59
CA ASN A 83 -5.97 -8.73 4.65
C ASN A 83 -5.05 -9.15 5.81
N TRP A 84 -3.98 -8.39 6.04
CA TRP A 84 -2.99 -8.74 7.09
C TRP A 84 -3.58 -8.78 8.50
N ILE A 85 -4.57 -7.94 8.83
CA ILE A 85 -5.14 -7.90 10.19
C ILE A 85 -6.08 -9.07 10.46
N ASP A 86 -6.62 -9.69 9.41
CA ASP A 86 -7.56 -10.80 9.52
C ASP A 86 -6.80 -12.13 9.65
N LYS A 87 -6.38 -12.42 10.89
CA LYS A 87 -5.58 -13.60 11.21
C LYS A 87 -6.38 -14.91 11.18
N GLU A 88 -7.71 -14.83 11.25
CA GLU A 88 -8.61 -16.00 11.21
C GLU A 88 -8.84 -16.46 9.77
N GLU A 89 -9.08 -15.52 8.84
CA GLU A 89 -9.27 -15.84 7.42
C GLU A 89 -7.95 -16.19 6.72
N TYR A 90 -6.84 -15.54 7.11
CA TYR A 90 -5.53 -15.73 6.49
C TYR A 90 -4.47 -16.29 7.47
N PRO A 91 -4.70 -17.48 8.07
CA PRO A 91 -3.85 -18.01 9.14
C PRO A 91 -2.44 -18.35 8.66
N GLN A 92 -2.27 -18.72 7.38
CA GLN A 92 -0.95 -19.01 6.84
C GLN A 92 -0.14 -17.72 6.59
N SER A 93 -0.79 -16.63 6.19
CA SER A 93 -0.14 -15.31 6.09
C SER A 93 0.29 -14.82 7.47
N ALA A 94 -0.58 -14.98 8.48
CA ALA A 94 -0.25 -14.71 9.87
C ALA A 94 0.94 -15.55 10.38
N ALA A 95 1.00 -16.83 10.02
CA ALA A 95 2.12 -17.68 10.39
C ALA A 95 3.44 -17.24 9.74
N ILE A 96 3.42 -16.77 8.49
CA ILE A 96 4.61 -16.21 7.82
C ILE A 96 5.07 -14.93 8.53
N ASP A 97 4.15 -14.04 8.87
CA ASP A 97 4.44 -12.81 9.63
C ASP A 97 5.17 -13.10 10.95
N LEU A 98 4.68 -14.05 11.74
CA LEU A 98 5.32 -14.45 13.01
C LEU A 98 6.69 -15.11 12.81
N ARG A 99 6.90 -15.83 11.70
CA ARG A 99 8.22 -16.37 11.34
C ARG A 99 9.20 -15.24 11.02
N CYS A 100 8.77 -14.21 10.29
CA CYS A 100 9.60 -13.03 10.03
C CYS A 100 9.99 -12.32 11.32
N VAL A 101 9.05 -12.15 12.27
CA VAL A 101 9.35 -11.60 13.61
C VAL A 101 10.44 -12.41 14.31
N ASN A 102 10.35 -13.74 14.28
CA ASN A 102 11.35 -14.61 14.90
C ASN A 102 12.71 -14.49 14.23
N MET A 103 12.76 -14.48 12.89
CA MET A 103 14.01 -14.34 12.13
C MET A 103 14.67 -12.98 12.38
N MET A 104 13.91 -11.90 12.46
CA MET A 104 14.45 -10.57 12.77
C MET A 104 14.94 -10.46 14.22
N ALA A 105 14.21 -11.06 15.17
CA ALA A 105 14.63 -11.11 16.57
C ALA A 105 15.95 -11.90 16.73
N ASP A 106 16.08 -13.04 16.04
CA ASP A 106 17.31 -13.85 16.01
C ASP A 106 18.47 -13.07 15.39
N LEU A 107 18.25 -12.42 14.23
CA LEU A 107 19.25 -11.60 13.55
C LEU A 107 19.81 -10.47 14.44
N TRP A 108 18.97 -9.90 15.31
CA TRP A 108 19.37 -8.85 16.26
C TRP A 108 19.80 -9.38 17.64
N ASN A 109 20.02 -10.69 17.77
CA ASN A 109 20.45 -11.36 19.00
C ASN A 109 19.52 -11.07 20.20
N ALA A 110 18.21 -10.95 19.95
CA ALA A 110 17.25 -10.74 21.00
C ALA A 110 17.21 -11.96 21.94
N PRO A 111 17.06 -11.76 23.27
CA PRO A 111 16.98 -12.86 24.24
C PRO A 111 15.62 -13.57 24.12
N THR A 112 15.47 -14.41 23.10
CA THR A 112 14.26 -15.20 22.84
C THR A 112 14.43 -16.59 23.45
N PRO A 113 13.45 -17.10 24.24
CA PRO A 113 13.50 -18.47 24.74
C PRO A 113 13.63 -19.47 23.58
N LYS A 114 14.42 -20.55 23.74
CA LYS A 114 14.56 -21.59 22.71
C LYS A 114 13.18 -22.16 22.34
N GLY A 115 12.81 -22.08 21.06
CA GLY A 115 11.50 -22.52 20.57
C GLY A 115 10.32 -21.61 20.94
N GLY A 116 10.60 -20.43 21.52
CA GLY A 116 9.61 -19.41 21.82
C GLY A 116 9.35 -18.46 20.65
N GLN A 117 8.30 -17.64 20.80
CA GLN A 117 7.96 -16.57 19.86
C GLN A 117 8.64 -15.26 20.30
N GLY A 118 9.33 -14.60 19.36
CA GLY A 118 9.90 -13.27 19.54
C GLY A 118 8.81 -12.22 19.76
N VAL A 119 9.11 -11.21 20.57
CA VAL A 119 8.19 -10.11 20.84
C VAL A 119 8.40 -8.99 19.82
N GLY A 120 7.46 -8.84 18.90
CA GLY A 120 7.51 -7.84 17.83
C GLY A 120 6.28 -7.91 16.94
N THR A 121 6.20 -7.03 15.95
CA THR A 121 5.13 -6.99 14.95
C THR A 121 5.69 -6.43 13.63
N ASN A 122 5.09 -6.81 12.50
CA ASN A 122 5.24 -6.06 11.26
C ASN A 122 4.55 -4.69 11.39
N THR A 123 5.04 -3.71 10.62
CA THR A 123 4.48 -2.37 10.44
C THR A 123 4.60 -1.97 8.97
N ILE A 124 3.83 -0.96 8.54
CA ILE A 124 3.93 -0.45 7.15
C ILE A 124 5.30 0.17 6.87
N GLY A 125 5.94 0.73 7.89
CA GLY A 125 7.32 1.23 7.81
C GLY A 125 7.88 1.63 9.16
N SER A 126 9.12 2.15 9.15
CA SER A 126 9.85 2.51 10.37
C SER A 126 9.18 3.61 11.18
N SER A 127 8.44 4.53 10.56
CA SER A 127 7.73 5.60 11.27
C SER A 127 6.73 5.04 12.30
N GLU A 128 5.92 4.06 11.89
CA GLU A 128 4.97 3.38 12.79
C GLU A 128 5.72 2.59 13.88
N ALA A 129 6.76 1.83 13.51
CA ALA A 129 7.59 1.09 14.46
C ALA A 129 8.23 2.00 15.53
N CYS A 130 8.76 3.16 15.13
CA CYS A 130 9.32 4.17 16.02
C CYS A 130 8.25 4.75 16.96
N MET A 131 7.04 5.02 16.47
CA MET A 131 5.94 5.50 17.31
C MET A 131 5.52 4.46 18.35
N LEU A 132 5.39 3.18 17.95
CA LEU A 132 5.11 2.08 18.87
C LEU A 132 6.22 1.93 19.93
N GLY A 133 7.48 1.96 19.51
CA GLY A 133 8.65 1.94 20.39
C GLY A 133 8.66 3.13 21.37
N GLY A 134 8.36 4.33 20.86
CA GLY A 134 8.24 5.56 21.64
C GLY A 134 7.12 5.50 22.67
N MET A 135 5.95 5.01 22.30
CA MET A 135 4.85 4.77 23.24
C MET A 135 5.24 3.74 24.31
N ALA A 136 5.88 2.64 23.92
CA ALA A 136 6.34 1.63 24.87
C ALA A 136 7.36 2.22 25.87
N MET A 137 8.30 3.07 25.40
CA MET A 137 9.22 3.82 26.27
C MET A 137 8.47 4.75 27.23
N LYS A 138 7.53 5.56 26.71
CA LYS A 138 6.70 6.48 27.51
C LYS A 138 5.93 5.75 28.60
N TRP A 139 5.29 4.63 28.28
CA TRP A 139 4.50 3.85 29.24
C TRP A 139 5.37 3.18 30.31
N ARG A 140 6.54 2.62 29.94
CA ARG A 140 7.51 2.10 30.92
C ARG A 140 8.01 3.19 31.86
N TRP A 141 8.31 4.37 31.34
CA TRP A 141 8.72 5.53 32.15
C TRP A 141 7.61 5.96 33.12
N ARG A 142 6.36 6.08 32.65
CA ARG A 142 5.20 6.42 33.50
C ARG A 142 5.02 5.44 34.64
N LYS A 143 5.12 4.13 34.35
CA LYS A 143 4.97 3.08 35.37
C LYS A 143 6.09 3.11 36.40
N LYS A 144 7.34 3.38 35.97
CA LYS A 144 8.51 3.43 36.86
C LYS A 144 8.54 4.68 37.75
N ASN A 145 8.14 5.83 37.21
CA ASN A 145 8.31 7.12 37.88
C ASN A 145 7.04 7.66 38.57
N GLY A 146 5.94 6.90 38.52
CA GLY A 146 4.65 7.33 39.04
C GLY A 146 4.03 8.44 38.18
N SER A 147 2.70 8.49 38.11
CA SER A 147 1.99 9.62 37.52
C SER A 147 2.28 10.91 38.31
N GLY A 148 3.27 11.69 37.87
CA GLY A 148 3.42 13.11 38.23
C GLY A 148 4.69 13.46 39.02
N ARG A 149 5.76 13.81 38.30
CA ARG A 149 6.31 15.16 38.54
C ARG A 149 5.46 16.09 37.68
N GLN A 150 4.64 16.91 38.31
CA GLN A 150 4.08 18.08 37.63
C GLN A 150 5.27 18.90 37.14
N THR A 151 5.53 18.87 35.83
CA THR A 151 6.32 19.92 35.20
C THR A 151 5.43 21.15 35.25
N HIS A 152 5.60 21.98 36.28
CA HIS A 152 5.07 23.32 36.31
C HIS A 152 5.70 24.09 35.14
N GLU A 153 4.91 24.37 34.12
CA GLU A 153 5.02 25.58 33.31
C GLU A 153 4.04 26.61 33.87
#